data_AF-A0A7L9U935-F1
#
_entry.id   AF-A0A7L9U935-F1
#
_cell.length_a   1.000
_cell.length_b   1.000
_cell.length_c   1.000
_cell.angle_alpha   90.00
_cell.angle_beta   90.00
_cell.angle_gamma   90.00
#
_symmetry.space_group_name_H-M   'P 1'
#
loop_
_entity.id
_entity.type
_entity.pdbx_description
1 polymer ?
#
loop_
_entity_poly.entity_id
_entity_poly.type
_entity_poly.pdbx_seq_one_letter_code
_entity_poly.pdbx_strand_id
1 'polypeptide(L)'
;MYNDLVLQKLLATNQYAWATGFPTGDHEEIKLTLSAECRARTGFTAWFPQNKDAKLWVAEERMQFVKQAAKRFGQLLNSPERPYVEASIRAIAAGGGVA
;
A
#
# COMPACT_ATOMS: atom_id res chain seq x y z
N MET A 1 14.97 10.23 6.18
CA MET A 1 13.94 10.35 5.12
C MET A 1 12.74 11.16 5.59
N TYR A 2 11.84 10.64 6.44
CA TYR A 2 10.59 11.36 6.81
C TYR A 2 10.72 12.64 7.64
N ASN A 3 11.92 12.95 8.16
CA ASN A 3 12.19 14.23 8.83
C ASN A 3 12.62 15.35 7.85
N ASP A 4 12.77 15.03 6.57
CA ASP A 4 13.14 16.01 5.54
C ASP A 4 11.94 16.89 5.15
N LEU A 5 12.07 18.20 5.33
CA LEU A 5 10.96 19.15 5.10
C LEU A 5 10.54 19.25 3.63
N VAL A 6 11.48 19.06 2.70
CA VAL A 6 11.17 19.09 1.26
C VAL A 6 10.32 17.87 0.91
N LEU A 7 10.71 16.68 1.39
CA LEU A 7 9.93 15.46 1.22
C LEU A 7 8.54 15.58 1.85
N GLN A 8 8.43 16.12 3.07
CA GLN A 8 7.12 16.32 3.70
C GLN A 8 6.21 17.20 2.86
N LYS A 9 6.73 18.31 2.31
CA LYS A 9 5.97 19.19 1.42
C LYS A 9 5.52 18.46 0.15
N LEU A 10 6.41 17.70 -0.48
CA LEU A 10 6.07 16.92 -1.68
C LEU A 10 4.97 15.90 -1.41
N LEU A 11 5.08 15.16 -0.30
CA LEU A 11 4.05 14.20 0.13
C LEU A 11 2.71 14.90 0.43
N ALA A 12 2.74 16.07 1.07
CA ALA A 12 1.55 16.85 1.37
C ALA A 12 0.85 17.33 0.09
N THR A 13 1.62 17.85 -0.87
CA THR A 13 1.08 18.32 -2.15
C THR A 13 0.50 17.19 -2.97
N ASN A 14 1.18 16.04 -3.04
CA ASN A 14 0.65 14.84 -3.69
C ASN A 14 -0.68 14.40 -3.07
N GLN A 15 -0.72 14.31 -1.73
CA GLN A 15 -1.91 13.88 -1.01
C GLN A 15 -3.09 14.84 -1.19
N TYR A 16 -2.83 16.14 -1.12
CA TYR A 16 -3.84 17.16 -1.39
C TYR A 16 -4.40 17.01 -2.81
N ALA A 17 -3.53 16.90 -3.81
CA ALA A 17 -3.93 16.79 -5.19
C ALA A 17 -4.76 15.53 -5.46
N TRP A 18 -4.30 14.37 -5.00
CA TRP A 18 -5.02 13.11 -5.13
C TRP A 18 -6.37 13.11 -4.39
N ALA A 19 -6.42 13.62 -3.16
CA ALA A 19 -7.65 13.60 -2.36
C ALA A 19 -8.71 14.61 -2.85
N THR A 20 -8.30 15.66 -3.57
CA THR A 20 -9.21 16.72 -4.07
C THR A 20 -9.48 16.65 -5.57
N GLY A 21 -8.72 15.84 -6.31
CA GLY A 21 -8.73 15.85 -7.78
C GLY A 21 -8.10 17.12 -8.38
N PHE A 22 -7.25 17.82 -7.62
CA PHE A 22 -6.60 19.04 -8.13
C PHE A 22 -5.64 18.65 -9.28
N PRO A 23 -5.73 19.33 -10.44
CA PRO A 23 -5.04 18.90 -11.66
C PRO A 23 -3.56 19.28 -11.65
N THR A 24 -2.75 18.55 -10.88
CA THR A 24 -1.28 18.68 -10.90
C THR A 24 -0.60 17.95 -12.05
N GLY A 25 -1.31 17.06 -12.75
CA GLY A 25 -0.76 16.19 -13.80
C GLY A 25 -0.07 14.94 -13.29
N ASP A 26 0.63 15.03 -12.15
CA ASP A 26 1.55 13.97 -11.69
C ASP A 26 1.24 13.45 -10.27
N HIS A 27 0.04 13.67 -9.73
CA HIS A 27 -0.29 13.12 -8.41
C HIS A 27 -0.59 11.62 -8.51
N GLU A 28 -0.14 10.88 -7.51
CA GLU A 28 -0.29 9.44 -7.46
C GLU A 28 -0.98 8.98 -6.18
N GLU A 29 -1.80 7.95 -6.32
CA GLU A 29 -2.45 7.31 -5.18
C GLU A 29 -1.43 6.45 -4.41
N ILE A 30 -1.41 6.56 -3.08
CA ILE A 30 -0.58 5.69 -2.24
C ILE A 30 -1.40 4.46 -1.84
N LYS A 31 -0.96 3.29 -2.31
CA LYS A 31 -1.63 2.01 -2.04
C LYS A 31 -0.64 0.87 -1.82
N LEU A 32 -1.08 -0.14 -1.11
CA LEU A 32 -0.38 -1.41 -0.92
C LEU A 32 -1.29 -2.52 -1.45
N THR A 33 -0.84 -3.23 -2.47
CA THR A 33 -1.54 -4.40 -3.00
C THR A 33 -0.76 -5.65 -2.66
N LEU A 34 -1.43 -6.63 -2.06
CA LEU A 34 -0.90 -7.98 -1.96
C LEU A 34 -1.20 -8.73 -3.26
N SER A 35 -0.18 -9.05 -4.05
CA SER A 35 -0.34 -9.77 -5.30
C SER A 35 0.74 -10.82 -5.49
N ALA A 36 0.36 -11.99 -6.02
CA ALA A 36 1.27 -13.01 -6.57
C ALA A 36 1.26 -12.99 -8.11
N GLU A 37 0.62 -11.98 -8.71
CA GLU A 37 0.46 -11.78 -10.15
C GLU A 37 0.87 -10.35 -10.52
N CYS A 38 1.24 -10.10 -11.77
CA CYS A 38 1.57 -8.75 -12.25
C CYS A 38 0.39 -7.76 -12.22
N ARG A 39 -0.84 -8.25 -12.01
CA ARG A 39 -2.05 -7.43 -11.89
C ARG A 39 -2.68 -7.53 -10.51
N ALA A 40 -3.04 -6.38 -9.95
CA ALA A 40 -3.78 -6.30 -8.70
C ALA A 40 -5.15 -6.99 -8.82
N ARG A 41 -5.44 -7.92 -7.91
CA ARG A 41 -6.77 -8.51 -7.76
C ARG A 41 -7.67 -7.64 -6.88
N THR A 42 -8.95 -7.58 -7.21
CA THR A 42 -9.96 -6.85 -6.43
C THR A 42 -9.99 -7.35 -4.99
N GLY A 43 -10.00 -6.42 -4.03
CA GLY A 43 -10.06 -6.75 -2.60
C GLY A 43 -8.73 -7.08 -1.95
N PHE A 44 -7.60 -6.97 -2.66
CA PHE A 44 -6.25 -7.19 -2.08
C PHE A 44 -5.44 -5.91 -1.90
N THR A 45 -6.05 -4.77 -2.21
CA THR A 45 -5.44 -3.45 -2.08
C THR A 45 -5.90 -2.80 -0.77
N ALA A 46 -4.97 -2.20 -0.07
CA ALA A 46 -5.20 -1.22 0.99
C ALA A 46 -4.75 0.15 0.49
N TRP A 47 -5.49 1.19 0.82
CA TRP A 47 -5.20 2.55 0.38
C TRP A 47 -4.79 3.41 1.56
N PHE A 48 -3.89 4.35 1.32
CA PHE A 48 -3.71 5.46 2.24
C PHE A 48 -5.01 6.28 2.25
N PRO A 49 -5.41 6.88 3.40
CA PRO A 49 -6.71 7.54 3.50
C PRO A 49 -6.90 8.61 2.42
N GLN A 50 -8.06 8.63 1.77
CA GLN A 50 -8.45 9.70 0.83
C GLN A 50 -8.87 10.96 1.60
N ASN A 51 -7.91 11.55 2.30
CA ASN A 51 -8.06 12.76 3.09
C ASN A 51 -6.90 13.72 2.75
N LYS A 52 -7.23 14.94 2.34
CA LYS A 52 -6.25 15.98 1.97
C LYS A 52 -5.28 16.34 3.09
N ASP A 53 -5.69 16.13 4.35
CA ASP A 53 -4.90 16.49 5.53
C ASP A 53 -4.11 15.29 6.10
N ALA A 54 -4.20 14.11 5.48
CA ALA A 54 -3.45 12.94 5.88
C ALA A 54 -1.94 13.09 5.56
N LYS A 55 -1.08 12.58 6.43
CA LYS A 55 0.36 12.82 6.40
C LYS A 55 1.13 11.51 6.45
N LEU A 56 1.62 11.05 5.30
CA LEU A 56 2.40 9.81 5.21
C LEU A 56 3.68 9.82 6.07
N TRP A 57 4.25 11.00 6.32
CA TRP A 57 5.46 11.12 7.14
C TRP A 57 5.19 10.97 8.64
N VAL A 58 3.96 11.19 9.11
CA VAL A 58 3.55 10.94 10.50
C VAL A 58 3.50 9.43 10.73
N ALA A 59 4.29 8.96 11.70
CA ALA A 59 4.49 7.53 11.92
C ALA A 59 3.19 6.82 12.28
N GLU A 60 2.36 7.44 13.11
CA GLU A 60 1.07 6.92 13.55
C GLU A 60 0.11 6.75 12.36
N GLU A 61 0.00 7.77 11.51
CA GLU A 61 -0.86 7.73 10.32
C GLU A 61 -0.39 6.67 9.31
N ARG A 62 0.92 6.64 9.02
CA ARG A 62 1.51 5.60 8.16
C ARG A 62 1.31 4.21 8.73
N MET A 63 1.41 4.04 10.04
CA MET A 63 1.26 2.74 10.67
C MET A 63 -0.19 2.23 10.60
N GLN A 64 -1.19 3.10 10.65
CA GLN A 64 -2.58 2.69 10.42
C GLN A 64 -2.76 2.09 9.02
N PHE A 65 -2.19 2.73 7.99
CA PHE A 65 -2.19 2.22 6.62
C PHE A 65 -1.48 0.86 6.50
N VAL A 66 -0.28 0.73 7.08
CA VAL A 66 0.47 -0.55 7.08
C VAL A 66 -0.31 -1.65 7.80
N LYS A 67 -0.94 -1.34 8.94
CA LYS A 67 -1.75 -2.31 9.70
C LYS A 67 -2.97 -2.80 8.92
N GLN A 68 -3.56 -1.98 8.07
CA GLN A 68 -4.66 -2.42 7.20
C GLN A 68 -4.18 -3.48 6.20
N ALA A 69 -3.04 -3.25 5.55
CA ALA A 69 -2.42 -4.23 4.67
C ALA A 69 -2.04 -5.52 5.42
N ALA A 70 -1.44 -5.41 6.61
CA ALA A 70 -1.10 -6.56 7.45
C ALA A 70 -2.33 -7.35 7.89
N LYS A 71 -3.43 -6.67 8.25
CA LYS A 71 -4.71 -7.30 8.58
C LYS A 71 -5.25 -8.09 7.39
N ARG A 72 -5.15 -7.55 6.17
CA ARG A 72 -5.58 -8.26 4.96
C ARG A 72 -4.76 -9.52 4.71
N PHE A 73 -3.44 -9.45 4.87
CA PHE A 73 -2.57 -10.63 4.82
C PHE A 73 -2.96 -11.67 5.87
N GLY A 74 -3.21 -11.23 7.11
CA GLY A 74 -3.70 -12.10 8.20
C GLY A 74 -5.03 -12.78 7.88
N GLN A 75 -5.97 -12.08 7.23
CA GLN A 75 -7.23 -12.69 6.79
C GLN A 75 -6.99 -13.81 5.77
N LEU A 76 -6.05 -13.63 4.84
CA LEU A 76 -5.73 -14.64 3.83
C LEU A 76 -5.12 -15.89 4.43
N LEU A 77 -4.24 -15.73 5.42
CA LEU A 77 -3.70 -16.86 6.18
C LEU A 77 -4.75 -17.63 6.97
N ASN A 78 -5.90 -17.02 7.29
CA ASN A 78 -7.00 -17.63 8.03
C ASN A 78 -8.20 -18.00 7.13
N SER A 79 -7.98 -18.07 5.82
CA SER A 79 -9.01 -18.36 4.81
C SER A 79 -8.62 -19.63 3.99
N PRO A 80 -9.54 -20.20 3.19
CA PRO A 80 -9.23 -21.31 2.28
C PRO A 80 -8.07 -21.03 1.32
N GLU A 81 -7.68 -19.76 1.15
CA GLU A 81 -6.59 -19.29 0.31
C GLU A 81 -5.20 -19.60 0.89
N ARG A 82 -5.10 -19.95 2.18
CA ARG A 82 -3.85 -20.21 2.89
C ARG A 82 -2.86 -21.11 2.13
N PRO A 83 -3.27 -22.26 1.54
CA PRO A 83 -2.33 -23.13 0.82
C PRO A 83 -1.67 -22.44 -0.37
N TYR A 84 -2.39 -21.57 -1.08
CA TYR A 84 -1.85 -20.79 -2.20
C TYR A 84 -0.87 -19.70 -1.72
N VAL A 85 -1.16 -19.07 -0.58
CA VAL A 85 -0.25 -18.11 0.06
C VAL A 85 1.05 -18.81 0.49
N GLU A 86 0.96 -19.96 1.16
CA GLU A 86 2.14 -20.74 1.57
C GLU A 86 2.95 -21.22 0.37
N ALA A 87 2.29 -21.71 -0.69
CA ALA A 87 2.95 -22.10 -1.93
C ALA A 87 3.69 -20.92 -2.59
N SER A 88 3.05 -19.74 -2.63
CA SER A 88 3.66 -18.51 -3.17
C SER A 88 4.90 -18.10 -2.38
N ILE A 89 4.84 -18.13 -1.04
CA ILE A 89 5.98 -17.81 -0.17
C ILE A 89 7.13 -18.80 -0.40
N ARG A 90 6.84 -20.10 -0.50
CA ARG A 90 7.86 -21.12 -0.79
C ARG A 90 8.50 -20.93 -2.16
N ALA A 91 7.70 -20.61 -3.18
CA ALA A 91 8.22 -20.32 -4.53
C ALA A 91 9.17 -19.11 -4.51
N ILE A 92 8.75 -18.00 -3.88
CA ILE A 92 9.59 -16.80 -3.74
C ILE A 92 10.88 -17.12 -3.00
N ALA A 93 10.81 -17.86 -1.89
CA ALA A 93 11.99 -18.24 -1.11
C ALA A 93 12.98 -19.14 -1.90
N ALA A 94 12.48 -19.91 -2.86
CA ALA A 94 13.30 -20.72 -3.76
C ALA A 94 13.87 -19.93 -4.96
N GLY A 95 13.66 -18.60 -5.01
CA GLY A 95 14.06 -17.75 -6.13
C GLY A 95 13.07 -17.75 -7.30
N GLY A 96 11.95 -18.45 -7.17
CA GLY A 96 10.83 -18.40 -8.11
C GLY A 96 9.92 -17.23 -7.79
N GLY A 97 10.20 -16.07 -8.37
CA GLY A 97 9.29 -14.92 -8.35
C GLY A 97 8.19 -15.02 -9.40
N VAL A 98 7.22 -14.11 -9.31
CA VAL A 98 6.26 -13.86 -10.38
C VAL A 98 7.05 -13.40 -11.62
N ALA A 99 7.00 -14.17 -12.70
CA ALA A 99 7.47 -13.75 -14.02
C ALA A 99 6.43 -12.85 -14.70
#